data_AF-A0A9N9TE59-F1
#
_entry.id   AF-A0A9N9TE59-F1
#
_cell.length_a   1.000
_cell.length_b   1.000
_cell.length_c   1.000
_cell.angle_alpha   90.00
_cell.angle_beta   90.00
_cell.angle_gamma   90.00
#
_symmetry.space_group_name_H-M   'P 1'
#
loop_
_entity.id
_entity.type
_entity.pdbx_description
1 polymer ?
#
loop_
_entity_poly.entity_id
_entity_poly.type
_entity_poly.pdbx_seq_one_letter_code
_entity_poly.pdbx_strand_id
1 'polypeptide(L)'
;MNARQWTVYKWKGEIEWTTPDEIAYNAYTRFEFDKEASGIYSDETVVTILNSMYYSVLLKIEETQPEAMSLIEPALPSIFGENDGMFTKVKVKDYLFEGLKFCENEGKSSGFAAVMFCKQVIGKLSESKNLRLENKTVLFANLYYVLNNDCGFTDLFDRVTTIRSSIFKISYELQHLCQNTLHPYKCLLARKIQVFNF
;
A
#
# COMPACT_ATOMS: atom_id res chain seq x y z
N MET A 1 -12.90 -2.57 23.28
CA MET A 1 -12.73 -1.42 22.35
C MET A 1 -13.06 -1.93 20.96
N ASN A 2 -14.03 -1.31 20.28
CA ASN A 2 -14.28 -1.63 18.88
C ASN A 2 -13.19 -0.94 18.04
N ALA A 3 -12.69 -1.63 17.01
CA ALA A 3 -11.65 -1.15 16.11
C ALA A 3 -12.17 -1.21 14.66
N ARG A 4 -11.56 -0.46 13.74
CA ARG A 4 -11.82 -0.62 12.30
C ARG A 4 -11.29 -1.97 11.86
N GLN A 5 -12.17 -2.81 11.34
CA GLN A 5 -11.85 -4.16 10.89
C GLN A 5 -11.90 -4.26 9.38
N TRP A 6 -10.93 -4.97 8.82
CA TRP A 6 -10.87 -5.31 7.41
C TRP A 6 -10.83 -6.83 7.27
N THR A 7 -11.67 -7.36 6.39
CA THR A 7 -11.57 -8.75 5.97
C THR A 7 -10.51 -8.84 4.88
N VAL A 8 -9.54 -9.73 5.07
CA VAL A 8 -8.45 -9.94 4.12
C VAL A 8 -8.68 -11.25 3.39
N TYR A 9 -8.89 -11.14 2.09
CA TYR A 9 -8.97 -12.28 1.19
C TYR A 9 -7.61 -12.51 0.55
N LYS A 10 -7.10 -13.74 0.63
CA LYS A 10 -5.86 -14.14 -0.04
C LYS A 10 -6.12 -15.34 -0.94
N TRP A 11 -5.53 -15.33 -2.13
CA TRP A 11 -5.57 -16.48 -3.03
C TRP A 11 -4.30 -16.55 -3.86
N LYS A 12 -4.09 -17.69 -4.52
CA LYS A 12 -3.01 -17.89 -5.49
C LYS A 12 -3.65 -18.07 -6.87
N GLY A 13 -3.10 -17.42 -7.87
CA GLY A 13 -3.50 -17.61 -9.28
C GLY A 13 -2.28 -17.78 -10.16
N GLU A 14 -2.50 -18.04 -11.45
CA GLU A 14 -1.42 -18.29 -12.44
C GLU A 14 -0.42 -19.33 -11.93
N ILE A 15 -0.98 -20.45 -11.47
CA ILE A 15 -0.19 -21.53 -10.88
C ILE A 15 0.41 -22.36 -12.02
N GLU A 16 1.73 -22.36 -12.12
CA GLU A 16 2.47 -23.06 -13.17
C GLU A 16 3.57 -23.93 -12.56
N TRP A 17 3.79 -25.12 -13.11
CA TRP A 17 4.95 -25.94 -12.76
C TRP A 17 6.14 -25.51 -13.62
N THR A 18 7.19 -24.97 -13.02
CA THR A 18 8.42 -24.58 -13.74
C THR A 18 9.36 -25.77 -13.93
N THR A 19 9.34 -26.71 -12.99
CA THR A 19 10.01 -28.01 -13.06
C THR A 19 9.13 -29.07 -12.38
N PRO A 20 9.42 -30.38 -12.47
CA PRO A 20 8.68 -31.40 -11.74
C PRO A 20 8.60 -31.16 -10.21
N ASP A 21 9.54 -30.39 -9.66
CA ASP A 21 9.67 -30.14 -8.23
C ASP A 21 9.43 -28.67 -7.83
N GLU A 22 9.02 -27.82 -8.79
CA GLU A 22 8.88 -26.38 -8.58
C GLU A 22 7.57 -25.86 -9.14
N ILE A 23 6.89 -25.05 -8.32
CA ILE A 23 5.65 -24.37 -8.65
C ILE A 23 5.85 -22.85 -8.55
N ALA A 24 5.43 -22.14 -9.58
CA ALA A 24 5.30 -20.70 -9.64
C ALA A 24 3.83 -20.32 -9.47
N TYR A 25 3.56 -19.20 -8.80
CA TYR A 25 2.22 -18.65 -8.66
C TYR A 25 2.30 -17.16 -8.32
N ASN A 26 1.22 -16.45 -8.59
CA ASN A 26 1.00 -15.08 -8.12
C ASN A 26 0.16 -15.11 -6.84
N ALA A 27 0.59 -14.37 -5.83
CA ALA A 27 -0.07 -14.31 -4.53
C ALA A 27 -0.88 -13.02 -4.39
N TYR A 28 -2.20 -13.18 -4.45
CA TYR A 28 -3.17 -12.09 -4.46
C TYR A 28 -3.70 -11.78 -3.06
N THR A 29 -4.05 -10.51 -2.82
CA THR A 29 -4.60 -10.04 -1.55
C THR A 29 -5.59 -8.91 -1.80
N ARG A 30 -6.79 -9.02 -1.22
CA ARG A 30 -7.82 -7.98 -1.24
C ARG A 30 -8.25 -7.62 0.17
N PHE A 31 -8.41 -6.33 0.43
CA PHE A 31 -8.99 -5.81 1.65
C PHE A 31 -10.43 -5.36 1.40
N GLU A 32 -11.33 -5.75 2.29
CA GLU A 32 -12.71 -5.28 2.29
C GLU A 32 -13.08 -4.76 3.67
N PHE A 33 -13.64 -3.55 3.72
CA PHE A 33 -14.01 -2.94 4.98
C PHE A 33 -15.20 -3.68 5.60
N ASP A 34 -15.04 -4.21 6.80
CA ASP A 34 -16.09 -4.95 7.51
C ASP A 34 -16.88 -3.96 8.38
N LYS A 35 -17.95 -3.38 7.83
CA LYS A 35 -18.75 -2.38 8.53
C LYS A 35 -19.42 -2.95 9.78
N GLU A 36 -19.89 -4.20 9.72
CA GLU A 36 -20.57 -4.85 10.84
C GLU A 36 -19.60 -5.06 12.00
N ALA A 37 -18.42 -5.63 11.74
CA ALA A 37 -17.42 -5.88 12.77
C ALA A 37 -16.70 -4.60 13.24
N SER A 38 -16.75 -3.52 12.45
CA SER A 38 -16.25 -2.19 12.83
C SER A 38 -17.23 -1.37 13.67
N GLY A 39 -18.50 -1.78 13.75
CA GLY A 39 -19.55 -1.06 14.49
C GLY A 39 -19.72 0.38 14.00
N ILE A 40 -19.54 1.35 14.91
CA ILE A 40 -19.74 2.78 14.59
C ILE A 40 -18.67 3.34 13.66
N TYR A 41 -17.50 2.70 13.57
CA TYR A 41 -16.39 3.22 12.77
C TYR A 41 -16.61 3.01 11.28
N SER A 42 -16.13 3.95 10.47
CA SER A 42 -16.10 3.87 9.01
C SER A 42 -14.68 4.15 8.51
N ASP A 43 -14.34 3.59 7.37
CA ASP A 43 -13.16 3.91 6.56
C ASP A 43 -13.13 5.37 6.06
N GLU A 44 -14.28 6.03 5.92
CA GLU A 44 -14.41 7.46 5.60
C GLU A 44 -14.21 8.38 6.82
N THR A 45 -14.03 7.81 8.02
CA THR A 45 -13.82 8.61 9.24
C THR A 45 -12.51 9.36 9.16
N VAL A 46 -12.57 10.68 9.37
CA VAL A 46 -11.38 11.54 9.46
C VAL A 46 -10.72 11.36 10.83
N VAL A 47 -9.41 11.14 10.83
CA VAL A 47 -8.60 10.99 12.03
C VAL A 47 -7.38 11.88 11.97
N THR A 48 -6.94 12.37 13.14
CA THR A 48 -5.63 13.02 13.27
C THR A 48 -4.59 11.96 13.59
N ILE A 49 -3.57 11.86 12.75
CA ILE A 49 -2.49 10.87 12.88
C ILE A 49 -1.14 11.53 12.68
N LEU A 50 -0.07 10.84 13.11
CA LEU A 50 1.28 11.19 12.72
C LEU A 50 1.41 11.06 11.20
N ASN A 51 1.89 12.12 10.55
CA ASN A 51 2.14 12.13 9.12
C ASN A 51 3.43 11.37 8.83
N SER A 52 3.30 10.05 8.69
CA SER A 52 4.43 9.16 8.43
C SER A 52 5.19 9.52 7.15
N MET A 53 4.51 10.07 6.14
CA MET A 53 5.12 10.48 4.89
C MET A 53 5.98 11.74 5.06
N TYR A 54 5.43 12.78 5.70
CA TYR A 54 6.18 13.99 6.05
C TYR A 54 7.41 13.66 6.91
N TYR A 55 7.20 12.88 7.97
CA TYR A 55 8.28 12.46 8.86
C TYR A 55 9.37 11.64 8.15
N SER A 56 8.98 10.70 7.28
CA SER A 56 9.94 9.89 6.51
C SER A 56 10.77 10.74 5.54
N VAL A 57 10.16 11.76 4.93
CA VAL A 57 10.90 12.71 4.07
C VAL A 57 11.91 13.49 4.90
N LEU A 58 11.53 14.03 6.05
CA LEU A 58 12.44 14.78 6.92
C LEU A 58 13.63 13.92 7.35
N LEU A 59 13.36 12.70 7.84
CA LEU A 59 14.41 11.74 8.20
C LEU A 59 15.32 11.43 7.01
N LYS A 60 14.75 11.28 5.80
CA LYS A 60 15.56 10.96 4.62
C LYS A 60 16.48 12.10 4.22
N ILE A 61 16.00 13.34 4.33
CA ILE A 61 16.81 14.53 4.03
C ILE A 61 17.91 14.66 5.09
N GLU A 62 17.58 14.51 6.37
CA GLU A 62 18.57 14.52 7.46
C GLU A 62 19.65 13.45 7.28
N GLU A 63 19.27 12.24 6.85
CA GLU A 63 20.20 11.13 6.60
C GLU A 63 21.09 11.35 5.37
N THR A 64 20.55 11.91 4.28
CA THR A 64 21.24 11.91 2.98
C THR A 64 21.84 13.25 2.58
N GLN A 65 21.21 14.36 2.96
CA GLN A 65 21.58 15.73 2.58
C GLN A 65 21.15 16.71 3.68
N PRO A 66 21.75 16.65 4.89
CA PRO A 66 21.34 17.50 6.00
C PRO A 66 21.44 19.01 5.69
N GLU A 67 22.40 19.42 4.86
CA GLU A 67 22.55 20.80 4.39
C GLU A 67 21.36 21.29 3.53
N ALA A 68 20.67 20.37 2.85
CA ALA A 68 19.50 20.69 2.04
C ALA A 68 18.26 21.03 2.90
N MET A 69 18.28 20.76 4.20
CA MET A 69 17.16 21.05 5.10
C MET A 69 16.81 22.54 5.11
N SER A 70 17.82 23.41 5.15
CA SER A 70 17.63 24.87 5.10
C SER A 70 17.00 25.37 3.80
N LEU A 71 17.19 24.63 2.70
CA LEU A 71 16.61 24.94 1.39
C LEU A 71 15.20 24.37 1.24
N ILE A 72 14.95 23.19 1.82
CA ILE A 72 13.67 22.48 1.68
C ILE A 72 12.62 22.97 2.66
N GLU A 73 13.01 23.38 3.88
CA GLU A 73 12.10 23.76 4.96
C GLU A 73 11.08 24.82 4.50
N PRO A 74 11.48 25.91 3.82
CA PRO A 74 10.52 26.90 3.30
C PRO A 74 9.60 26.35 2.19
N ALA A 75 10.00 25.26 1.54
CA ALA A 75 9.25 24.62 0.46
C ALA A 75 8.28 23.53 0.96
N LEU A 76 8.42 23.03 2.19
CA LEU A 76 7.59 21.95 2.75
C LEU A 76 6.09 22.26 2.67
N PRO A 77 5.59 23.46 3.03
CA PRO A 77 4.16 23.76 2.94
C PRO A 77 3.60 23.62 1.52
N SER A 78 4.44 23.90 0.53
CA SER A 78 4.04 23.83 -0.87
C SER A 78 4.25 22.44 -1.49
N ILE A 79 5.19 21.66 -0.96
CA ILE A 79 5.37 20.25 -1.32
C ILE A 79 4.21 19.43 -0.77
N PHE A 80 3.82 19.62 0.48
CA PHE A 80 2.81 18.78 1.14
C PHE A 80 1.40 19.36 1.12
N GLY A 81 1.24 20.65 0.83
CA GLY A 81 -0.08 21.28 0.68
C GLY A 81 -0.94 21.10 1.93
N GLU A 82 -2.13 20.53 1.77
CA GLU A 82 -3.05 20.23 2.88
C GLU A 82 -2.51 19.20 3.88
N ASN A 83 -1.49 18.44 3.49
CA ASN A 83 -0.82 17.44 4.32
C ASN A 83 0.49 17.97 4.94
N ASP A 84 0.70 19.29 4.98
CA ASP A 84 1.87 19.87 5.65
C ASP A 84 1.82 19.68 7.17
N GLY A 85 2.98 19.38 7.76
CA GLY A 85 3.18 19.24 9.20
C GLY A 85 3.21 17.81 9.72
N MET A 86 3.68 17.70 10.97
CA MET A 86 3.91 16.43 11.66
C MET A 86 2.63 15.63 11.93
N PHE A 87 1.49 16.31 12.08
CA PHE A 87 0.19 15.68 12.25
C PHE A 87 -0.77 16.13 11.16
N THR A 88 -1.50 15.19 10.57
CA THR A 88 -2.46 15.48 9.50
C THR A 88 -3.84 14.89 9.83
N LYS A 89 -4.89 15.55 9.33
CA LYS A 89 -6.28 15.07 9.40
C LYS A 89 -6.63 14.40 8.09
N VAL A 90 -6.78 13.08 8.10
CA VAL A 90 -6.97 12.29 6.89
C VAL A 90 -8.09 11.28 7.08
N LYS A 91 -8.77 10.92 5.98
CA LYS A 91 -9.63 9.75 5.99
C LYS A 91 -8.76 8.50 6.11
N VAL A 92 -9.26 7.50 6.82
CA VAL A 92 -8.53 6.22 6.98
C VAL A 92 -8.31 5.55 5.64
N LYS A 93 -9.33 5.59 4.77
CA LYS A 93 -9.26 5.05 3.42
C LYS A 93 -8.15 5.69 2.59
N ASP A 94 -8.00 7.01 2.67
CA ASP A 94 -6.93 7.75 1.96
C ASP A 94 -5.56 7.39 2.52
N TYR A 95 -5.41 7.36 3.86
CA TYR A 95 -4.13 7.03 4.48
C TYR A 95 -3.65 5.59 4.17
N LEU A 96 -4.59 4.65 4.14
CA LEU A 96 -4.27 3.24 3.89
C LEU A 96 -4.15 2.93 2.40
N PHE A 97 -5.07 3.42 1.57
CA PHE A 97 -5.28 2.90 0.22
C PHE A 97 -5.28 3.97 -0.88
N GLU A 98 -6.10 5.02 -0.76
CA GLU A 98 -6.26 6.01 -1.86
C GLU A 98 -5.06 6.97 -1.97
N GLY A 99 -4.34 7.19 -0.91
CA GLY A 99 -3.12 7.97 -0.86
C GLY A 99 -3.29 9.44 -0.53
N LEU A 100 -2.33 9.97 0.22
CA LEU A 100 -2.17 11.37 0.55
C LEU A 100 -1.38 12.09 -0.54
N LYS A 101 -1.87 13.25 -0.95
CA LYS A 101 -1.26 14.07 -2.00
C LYS A 101 -0.05 14.84 -1.47
N PHE A 102 0.99 14.86 -2.30
CA PHE A 102 2.11 15.78 -2.19
C PHE A 102 2.76 15.95 -3.57
N CYS A 103 3.62 16.96 -3.73
CA CYS A 103 4.25 17.28 -5.00
C CYS A 103 3.24 17.50 -6.13
N GLU A 104 2.15 18.21 -5.83
CA GLU A 104 1.15 18.57 -6.83
C GLU A 104 1.77 19.33 -8.00
N ASN A 105 1.39 18.95 -9.22
CA ASN A 105 1.95 19.52 -10.46
C ASN A 105 3.49 19.50 -10.52
N GLU A 106 4.12 18.44 -9.99
CA GLU A 106 5.59 18.29 -9.89
C GLU A 106 6.26 19.44 -9.09
N GLY A 107 5.52 20.11 -8.21
CA GLY A 107 6.01 21.27 -7.44
C GLY A 107 6.20 22.54 -8.27
N LYS A 108 5.68 22.62 -9.51
CA LYS A 108 5.90 23.77 -10.41
C LYS A 108 5.31 25.09 -9.90
N SER A 109 4.32 25.03 -9.03
CA SER A 109 3.70 26.20 -8.38
C SER A 109 4.52 26.79 -7.22
N SER A 110 5.66 26.18 -6.88
CA SER A 110 6.16 26.16 -5.50
C SER A 110 7.63 26.56 -5.36
N GLY A 111 8.22 27.14 -6.41
CA GLY A 111 9.61 27.58 -6.45
C GLY A 111 10.61 26.46 -6.76
N PHE A 112 11.88 26.84 -6.92
CA PHE A 112 12.93 25.94 -7.40
C PHE A 112 13.18 24.73 -6.48
N ALA A 113 13.22 24.95 -5.16
CA ALA A 113 13.47 23.88 -4.18
C ALA A 113 12.40 22.78 -4.24
N ALA A 114 11.12 23.16 -4.29
CA ALA A 114 10.00 22.23 -4.42
C ALA A 114 10.07 21.44 -5.74
N VAL A 115 10.37 22.11 -6.87
CA VAL A 115 10.53 21.44 -8.16
C VAL A 115 11.65 20.41 -8.12
N MET A 116 12.81 20.75 -7.55
CA MET A 116 13.95 19.84 -7.46
C MET A 116 13.63 18.63 -6.58
N PHE A 117 13.05 18.86 -5.41
CA PHE A 117 12.61 17.80 -4.51
C PHE A 117 11.60 16.86 -5.17
N CYS A 118 10.54 17.42 -5.76
CA CYS A 118 9.49 16.63 -6.39
C CYS A 118 10.01 15.84 -7.58
N LYS A 119 10.94 16.39 -8.38
CA LYS A 119 11.63 15.62 -9.43
C LYS A 119 12.43 14.46 -8.89
N GLN A 120 13.14 14.65 -7.77
CA GLN A 120 13.92 13.59 -7.14
C GLN A 120 13.02 12.47 -6.60
N VAL A 121 11.89 12.81 -5.98
CA VAL A 121 10.88 11.84 -5.54
C VAL A 121 10.31 11.08 -6.74
N ILE A 122 9.91 11.80 -7.80
CA ILE A 122 9.35 11.19 -9.02
C ILE A 122 10.34 10.23 -9.66
N GLY A 123 11.63 10.58 -9.69
CA GLY A 123 12.69 9.71 -10.21
C GLY A 123 12.89 8.41 -9.42
N LYS A 124 12.39 8.35 -8.17
CA LYS A 124 12.50 7.18 -7.29
C LYS A 124 11.19 6.44 -7.06
N LEU A 125 10.13 6.76 -7.80
CA LEU A 125 8.83 6.10 -7.61
C LEU A 125 8.89 4.59 -7.82
N SER A 126 9.69 4.12 -8.78
CA SER A 126 9.86 2.68 -9.05
C SER A 126 10.51 1.91 -7.89
N GLU A 127 11.19 2.61 -6.98
CA GLU A 127 11.83 2.02 -5.80
C GLU A 127 10.86 1.91 -4.61
N SER A 128 9.74 2.63 -4.65
CA SER A 128 8.77 2.69 -3.56
C SER A 128 7.44 2.04 -3.93
N LYS A 129 7.04 1.05 -3.13
CA LYS A 129 5.71 0.43 -3.24
C LYS A 129 4.59 1.34 -2.73
N ASN A 130 4.91 2.33 -1.90
CA ASN A 130 3.93 3.18 -1.23
C ASN A 130 3.66 4.49 -2.00
N LEU A 131 4.44 4.77 -3.05
CA LEU A 131 4.33 5.98 -3.84
C LEU A 131 3.84 5.68 -5.24
N ARG A 132 3.06 6.60 -5.79
CA ARG A 132 2.66 6.56 -7.20
C ARG A 132 2.46 7.96 -7.76
N LEU A 133 2.49 8.07 -9.07
CA LEU A 133 2.22 9.31 -9.78
C LEU A 133 0.84 9.21 -10.45
N GLU A 134 -0.05 10.12 -10.09
CA GLU A 134 -1.34 10.29 -10.75
C GLU A 134 -1.52 11.76 -11.13
N ASN A 135 -1.82 12.05 -12.39
CA ASN A 135 -2.07 13.42 -12.86
C ASN A 135 -1.02 14.45 -12.40
N LYS A 136 0.28 14.09 -12.51
CA LYS A 136 1.43 14.92 -12.07
C LYS A 136 1.47 15.24 -10.56
N THR A 137 0.74 14.48 -9.76
CA THR A 137 0.73 14.55 -8.30
C THR A 137 1.24 13.24 -7.74
N VAL A 138 2.11 13.31 -6.72
CA VAL A 138 2.57 12.11 -6.04
C VAL A 138 1.57 11.77 -4.94
N LEU A 139 1.17 10.49 -4.90
CA LEU A 139 0.29 9.95 -3.87
C LEU A 139 1.07 8.98 -3.01
N PHE A 140 0.96 9.12 -1.70
CA PHE A 140 1.51 8.18 -0.71
C PHE A 140 0.39 7.42 -0.01
N ALA A 141 0.37 6.09 -0.09
CA ALA A 141 -0.51 5.27 0.74
C ALA A 141 0.24 4.08 1.33
N ASN A 142 -0.10 3.71 2.57
CA ASN A 142 0.63 2.68 3.31
C ASN A 142 0.42 1.27 2.75
N LEU A 143 -0.73 1.00 2.15
CA LEU A 143 -1.14 -0.32 1.67
C LEU A 143 -1.57 -0.28 0.19
N TYR A 144 -1.23 0.79 -0.53
CA TYR A 144 -1.58 0.92 -1.95
C TYR A 144 -1.11 -0.27 -2.80
N TYR A 145 0.14 -0.71 -2.60
CA TYR A 145 0.72 -1.81 -3.36
C TYR A 145 -0.04 -3.13 -3.22
N VAL A 146 -0.87 -3.27 -2.17
CA VAL A 146 -1.68 -4.46 -1.96
C VAL A 146 -2.89 -4.50 -2.89
N LEU A 147 -3.26 -3.38 -3.51
CA LEU A 147 -4.47 -3.23 -4.33
C LEU A 147 -4.22 -3.18 -5.85
N ASN A 148 -3.03 -3.52 -6.34
CA ASN A 148 -2.62 -3.07 -7.67
C ASN A 148 -1.92 -4.09 -8.59
N ASN A 149 -2.60 -5.19 -8.96
CA ASN A 149 -2.23 -6.15 -10.01
C ASN A 149 -3.49 -6.69 -10.71
N ASP A 150 -3.45 -6.86 -12.02
CA ASP A 150 -4.59 -6.74 -12.94
C ASP A 150 -5.86 -7.60 -12.73
N CYS A 151 -6.97 -7.00 -13.19
CA CYS A 151 -8.40 -7.41 -13.21
C CYS A 151 -9.29 -6.70 -12.17
N GLY A 152 -9.70 -5.44 -12.49
CA GLY A 152 -10.80 -4.66 -11.87
C GLY A 152 -11.08 -4.91 -10.38
N PHE A 153 -10.69 -3.96 -9.51
CA PHE A 153 -10.49 -4.19 -8.07
C PHE A 153 -9.35 -5.18 -7.83
N THR A 154 -8.15 -4.63 -7.96
CA THR A 154 -6.90 -5.34 -8.19
C THR A 154 -6.09 -5.48 -6.90
N ASP A 155 -4.86 -5.98 -6.94
CA ASP A 155 -4.49 -7.28 -6.38
C ASP A 155 -2.98 -7.20 -6.01
N LEU A 156 -2.41 -8.01 -5.12
CA LEU A 156 -0.96 -7.98 -4.84
C LEU A 156 -0.21 -8.95 -5.79
N PHE A 157 0.97 -8.57 -6.27
CA PHE A 157 2.01 -9.44 -6.85
C PHE A 157 3.11 -9.52 -5.79
N ASP A 158 3.14 -10.60 -5.03
CA ASP A 158 4.42 -11.11 -4.53
C ASP A 158 5.00 -12.03 -5.61
N ARG A 159 6.28 -11.80 -5.96
CA ARG A 159 7.03 -12.56 -6.97
C ARG A 159 6.84 -14.06 -6.76
N VAL A 160 6.83 -14.79 -7.88
CA VAL A 160 7.03 -16.24 -8.03
C VAL A 160 7.73 -16.83 -6.80
N THR A 161 6.94 -17.44 -5.92
CA THR A 161 7.48 -18.13 -4.75
C THR A 161 7.75 -19.57 -5.15
N THR A 162 8.98 -19.85 -5.59
CA THR A 162 9.43 -21.20 -5.91
C THR A 162 9.58 -22.01 -4.62
N ILE A 163 8.72 -23.00 -4.42
CA ILE A 163 8.84 -23.97 -3.32
C ILE A 163 9.37 -25.27 -3.89
N ARG A 164 10.49 -25.76 -3.37
CA ARG A 164 11.09 -27.04 -3.75
C ARG A 164 10.36 -28.19 -3.04
N SER A 165 9.98 -29.22 -3.79
CA SER A 165 9.12 -30.34 -3.36
C SER A 165 9.57 -31.16 -2.13
N SER A 166 10.80 -30.99 -1.65
CA SER A 166 11.38 -31.83 -0.58
C SER A 166 10.81 -31.62 0.83
N ILE A 167 9.89 -30.65 1.04
CA ILE A 167 9.29 -30.35 2.36
C ILE A 167 7.80 -30.75 2.46
N PHE A 168 7.16 -31.20 1.37
CA PHE A 168 5.74 -31.57 1.38
C PHE A 168 5.49 -33.02 1.81
N LYS A 169 5.82 -33.32 3.08
CA LYS A 169 5.25 -34.48 3.79
C LYS A 169 4.54 -34.00 5.05
N ILE A 170 3.56 -33.11 4.88
CA ILE A 170 2.58 -32.75 5.91
C ILE A 170 1.20 -32.92 5.31
N SER A 171 0.57 -34.03 5.71
CA SER A 171 -0.87 -34.27 5.89
C SER A 171 -1.85 -33.51 4.98
N TYR A 172 -2.40 -34.25 4.02
CA TYR A 172 -3.64 -33.92 3.33
C TYR A 172 -4.81 -33.96 4.32
N GLU A 173 -5.35 -32.79 4.69
CA GLU A 173 -6.73 -32.65 5.16
C GLU A 173 -7.21 -31.20 4.92
N LEU A 174 -7.18 -30.76 3.65
CA LEU A 174 -7.89 -29.57 3.19
C LEU A 174 -9.31 -30.02 2.80
N GLN A 175 -10.25 -29.83 3.73
CA GLN A 175 -11.68 -30.01 3.46
C GLN A 175 -12.08 -29.21 2.21
N HIS A 176 -12.55 -29.95 1.23
CA HIS A 176 -13.13 -29.48 -0.03
C HIS A 176 -14.16 -28.37 0.18
N LEU A 177 -13.82 -27.16 -0.25
CA LEU A 177 -14.78 -26.16 -0.73
C LEU A 177 -14.29 -25.58 -2.07
N CYS A 178 -13.91 -26.47 -2.99
CA CYS A 178 -13.86 -26.13 -4.42
C CYS A 178 -15.29 -26.15 -4.94
N GLN A 179 -15.99 -25.01 -4.93
CA GLN A 179 -17.27 -24.92 -5.63
C GLN A 179 -17.01 -24.94 -7.15
N ASN A 180 -17.64 -25.90 -7.82
CA ASN A 180 -17.63 -26.09 -9.27
C ASN A 180 -18.27 -24.89 -9.98
N THR A 181 -17.48 -23.90 -10.35
CA THR A 181 -17.87 -22.92 -11.37
C THR A 181 -16.70 -22.71 -12.34
N LEU A 182 -16.67 -23.54 -13.40
CA LEU A 182 -16.20 -23.29 -14.78
C LEU A 182 -14.95 -22.42 -15.09
N HIS A 183 -14.12 -22.05 -14.12
CA HIS A 183 -12.84 -21.36 -14.29
C HIS A 183 -11.78 -21.99 -13.38
N PRO A 184 -10.50 -22.03 -13.78
CA PRO A 184 -9.49 -22.84 -13.11
C PRO A 184 -9.23 -22.31 -11.69
N TYR A 185 -9.61 -23.14 -10.71
CA TYR A 185 -9.08 -23.27 -9.35
C TYR A 185 -8.70 -21.97 -8.60
N LYS A 186 -9.70 -21.26 -8.05
CA LYS A 186 -9.46 -20.25 -7.00
C LYS A 186 -9.52 -20.92 -5.61
N CYS A 187 -8.41 -20.94 -4.89
CA CYS A 187 -8.37 -21.30 -3.47
C CYS A 187 -8.34 -20.03 -2.61
N LEU A 188 -9.44 -19.73 -1.91
CA LEU A 188 -9.58 -18.56 -1.03
C LEU A 188 -9.24 -18.92 0.42
N LEU A 189 -8.39 -18.11 1.05
CA LEU A 189 -8.11 -18.10 2.48
C LEU A 189 -8.44 -16.72 3.05
N ALA A 190 -9.40 -16.64 3.98
CA ALA A 190 -9.76 -15.40 4.66
C ALA A 190 -9.09 -15.32 6.05
N ARG A 191 -8.48 -14.18 6.38
CA ARG A 191 -7.98 -13.86 7.74
C ARG A 191 -8.42 -12.45 8.14
N LYS A 192 -8.74 -12.26 9.44
CA LYS A 192 -9.08 -10.94 10.00
C LYS A 192 -7.82 -10.22 10.51
N ILE A 193 -7.68 -8.93 10.19
CA ILE A 193 -6.63 -8.05 10.74
C ILE A 193 -7.33 -6.97 11.58
N GLN A 194 -6.79 -6.71 12.79
CA GLN A 194 -7.23 -5.64 13.68
C GLN A 194 -6.19 -4.52 13.67
N VAL A 195 -6.61 -3.29 13.33
CA VAL A 195 -5.77 -2.10 13.45
C VAL A 195 -6.14 -1.38 14.74
N PHE A 196 -5.21 -1.29 15.68
CA PHE A 196 -5.38 -0.56 16.94
C PHE A 196 -4.93 0.90 16.75
N ASN A 197 -5.73 1.87 17.21
CA ASN A 197 -5.27 3.24 17.40
C ASN A 197 -4.62 3.35 18.80
N PHE A 198 -3.52 4.08 18.89
CA PHE A 198 -3.02 4.66 20.15
C PHE A 198 -3.50 6.11 20.25
#